data_AF-A0AAU7JYP4-F1
#
_entry.id   AF-A0AAU7JYP4-F1
#
_cell.length_a   1.000
_cell.length_b   1.000
_cell.length_c   1.000
_cell.angle_alpha   90.00
_cell.angle_beta   90.00
_cell.angle_gamma   90.00
#
_symmetry.space_group_name_H-M   'P 1'
#
loop_
_entity.id
_entity.type
_entity.pdbx_description
1 polymer ?
#
loop_
_entity_poly.entity_id
_entity_poly.type
_entity_poly.pdbx_seq_one_letter_code
_entity_poly.pdbx_strand_id
1 'polypeptide(L)'
;MSTLDDLNAGPGGLAGFVSAVSRRLRPVSRRDLFVGAAVAGSALATNPKSYVLRPEPAYATICGPGNTASSGWTVFCATVNKGANACPPGSFAAGWWKAADSSWCGGGYRYIVDCNASCSKCSTGCSDGICDNKCWSCSCGTGSTATCDQRRVCCNAFRYGQCNTQVKCSGGVHCRVVSCVAPYKWAACTTTSLQDNRTNEHSSPLLPRWGVIEQKYRDVGAQGSFLKASLGPIKANGDSRGTRVDYQGGSIYTTSKTGTRAVPNVVKSVWTQVDGINGLLGYPTSDWLTGRAQGGWIQLFERGAIADSPSTPTKVVYGDAYTAWSSAKREAGVLGYPKSNRYSGMAGGGWRQEFQSGWVVDSPSTPVKIVYGEAFAAWTRVGRETGRLGYPVSNRYGAMADSGWRQEFQKGVIIDSASTTTQAISGVIHTAWVAGGREGGSLHYPTGAQGTDARGIYQNFQGGDVWALGSGPGRRVLGAVRVEWKAQGGAGGRYGYPLTDTQTLPDGSLSCTFEGGTITVPA
;
A
#
# COMPACT_ATOMS: atom_id res chain seq x y z
N MET A 1 68.33 -17.07 -42.34
CA MET A 1 68.25 -16.46 -40.99
C MET A 1 67.04 -15.53 -41.02
N SER A 2 65.84 -16.03 -40.72
CA SER A 2 65.29 -16.36 -39.40
C SER A 2 64.76 -15.09 -38.71
N THR A 3 63.45 -14.82 -38.87
CA THR A 3 62.35 -15.08 -37.90
C THR A 3 62.03 -13.83 -37.08
N LEU A 4 60.85 -13.23 -37.33
CA LEU A 4 59.93 -12.74 -36.28
C LEU A 4 58.64 -12.07 -36.80
N ASP A 5 58.42 -11.95 -38.12
CA ASP A 5 57.20 -11.29 -38.64
C ASP A 5 56.03 -12.23 -39.01
N ASP A 6 56.19 -13.55 -38.96
CA ASP A 6 55.15 -14.51 -39.39
C ASP A 6 54.35 -15.20 -38.26
N LEU A 7 54.39 -14.71 -37.00
CA LEU A 7 53.68 -15.36 -35.88
C LEU A 7 52.41 -14.65 -35.38
N ASN A 8 51.93 -13.58 -36.03
CA ASN A 8 50.81 -12.77 -35.49
C ASN A 8 49.49 -12.77 -36.28
N ALA A 9 49.36 -13.54 -37.38
CA ALA A 9 48.16 -13.49 -38.24
C ALA A 9 47.39 -14.81 -38.39
N GLY A 10 47.52 -15.75 -37.43
CA GLY A 10 46.75 -17.01 -37.41
C GLY A 10 45.68 -17.07 -36.31
N PRO A 11 44.65 -17.94 -36.43
CA PRO A 11 43.53 -18.06 -35.47
C PRO A 11 43.91 -18.48 -34.03
N GLY A 12 45.20 -18.64 -33.73
CA GLY A 12 45.74 -18.98 -32.41
C GLY A 12 46.72 -17.96 -31.81
N GLY A 13 46.90 -16.77 -32.42
CA GLY A 13 47.83 -15.75 -31.93
C GLY A 13 47.32 -14.92 -30.73
N LEU A 14 48.23 -14.18 -30.07
CA LEU A 14 47.98 -13.30 -28.91
C LEU A 14 46.76 -12.37 -29.09
N ALA A 15 46.49 -11.89 -30.31
CA ALA A 15 45.32 -11.08 -30.63
C ALA A 15 43.99 -11.86 -30.55
N GLY A 16 43.98 -13.15 -30.95
CA GLY A 16 42.83 -14.04 -30.84
C GLY A 16 42.52 -14.44 -29.40
N PHE A 17 43.56 -14.64 -28.58
CA PHE A 17 43.43 -14.89 -27.14
C PHE A 17 42.88 -13.67 -26.39
N VAL A 18 43.37 -12.47 -26.69
CA VAL A 18 42.87 -11.21 -26.10
C VAL A 18 41.42 -10.93 -26.49
N SER A 19 41.01 -11.26 -27.73
CA SER A 19 39.60 -11.14 -28.18
C SER A 19 38.67 -12.23 -27.63
N ALA A 20 39.19 -13.39 -27.23
CA ALA A 20 38.43 -14.45 -26.57
C ALA A 20 38.26 -14.17 -25.06
N VAL A 21 39.26 -13.56 -24.42
CA VAL A 21 39.22 -13.13 -23.01
C VAL A 21 38.36 -11.87 -22.83
N SER A 22 38.39 -10.92 -23.77
CA SER A 22 37.54 -9.71 -23.73
C SER A 22 36.05 -10.00 -23.90
N ARG A 23 35.68 -11.14 -24.52
CA ARG A 23 34.29 -11.61 -24.64
C ARG A 23 33.75 -12.31 -23.39
N ARG A 24 34.61 -12.60 -22.38
CA ARG A 24 34.22 -13.26 -21.11
C ARG A 24 34.20 -12.32 -19.90
N LEU A 25 34.53 -11.05 -20.06
CA LEU A 25 34.48 -10.05 -18.99
C LEU A 25 33.55 -8.91 -19.39
N ARG A 26 32.68 -8.52 -18.45
CA ARG A 26 31.71 -7.43 -18.67
C ARG A 26 32.42 -6.13 -19.07
N PRO A 27 31.87 -5.33 -20.00
CA PRO A 27 32.46 -4.06 -20.38
C PRO A 27 32.46 -3.11 -19.17
N VAL A 28 33.65 -2.73 -18.74
CA VAL A 28 33.90 -1.73 -17.70
C VAL A 28 33.75 -0.36 -18.37
N SER A 29 32.83 0.48 -17.89
CA SER A 29 32.64 1.80 -18.51
C SER A 29 33.83 2.71 -18.19
N ARG A 30 34.08 3.75 -19.02
CA ARG A 30 35.09 4.78 -18.70
C ARG A 30 34.88 5.35 -17.30
N ARG A 31 33.63 5.43 -16.83
CA ARG A 31 33.27 5.89 -15.48
C ARG A 31 33.71 4.92 -14.38
N ASP A 32 33.62 3.61 -14.61
CA ASP A 32 34.12 2.60 -13.67
C ASP A 32 35.65 2.57 -13.63
N LEU A 33 36.30 2.84 -14.78
CA LEU A 33 37.74 3.04 -14.86
C LEU A 33 38.18 4.30 -14.10
N PHE A 34 37.44 5.41 -14.22
CA PHE A 34 37.72 6.64 -13.48
C PHE A 34 37.39 6.54 -11.99
N VAL A 35 36.37 5.78 -11.58
CA VAL A 35 36.08 5.50 -10.17
C VAL A 35 37.15 4.58 -9.58
N GLY A 36 37.56 3.53 -10.30
CA GLY A 36 38.67 2.65 -9.90
C GLY A 36 40.01 3.39 -9.83
N ALA A 37 40.29 4.27 -10.79
CA ALA A 37 41.49 5.10 -10.82
C ALA A 37 41.45 6.23 -9.77
N ALA A 38 40.28 6.78 -9.44
CA ALA A 38 40.12 7.76 -8.36
C ALA A 38 40.30 7.12 -6.98
N VAL A 39 39.79 5.89 -6.78
CA VAL A 39 40.00 5.12 -5.54
C VAL A 39 41.47 4.71 -5.41
N ALA A 40 42.09 4.21 -6.48
CA ALA A 40 43.51 3.87 -6.50
C ALA A 40 44.40 5.11 -6.31
N GLY A 41 44.08 6.24 -6.96
CA GLY A 41 44.79 7.51 -6.85
C GLY A 41 44.69 8.12 -5.46
N SER A 42 43.50 8.04 -4.83
CA SER A 42 43.30 8.51 -3.46
C SER A 42 44.03 7.62 -2.44
N ALA A 43 44.10 6.30 -2.68
CA ALA A 43 44.84 5.36 -1.84
C ALA A 43 46.37 5.56 -1.95
N LEU A 44 46.88 5.81 -3.16
CA LEU A 44 48.28 6.16 -3.41
C LEU A 44 48.66 7.53 -2.82
N ALA A 45 47.76 8.51 -2.84
CA ALA A 45 48.02 9.85 -2.30
C ALA A 45 47.99 9.92 -0.75
N THR A 46 47.21 9.05 -0.10
CA THR A 46 46.99 9.11 1.35
C THR A 46 47.80 8.08 2.15
N ASN A 47 48.17 6.93 1.55
CA ASN A 47 49.02 5.94 2.21
C ASN A 47 49.82 5.07 1.20
N PRO A 48 50.79 5.66 0.47
CA PRO A 48 51.47 5.02 -0.66
C PRO A 48 52.26 3.77 -0.28
N LYS A 49 52.85 3.74 0.92
CA LYS A 49 53.72 2.62 1.37
C LYS A 49 52.94 1.35 1.69
N SER A 50 51.67 1.48 2.08
CA SER A 50 50.85 0.33 2.50
C SER A 50 50.24 -0.40 1.30
N TYR A 51 49.80 0.37 0.30
CA TYR A 51 49.14 -0.16 -0.91
C TYR A 51 50.09 -0.93 -1.83
N VAL A 52 51.37 -0.52 -1.90
CA VAL A 52 52.40 -1.16 -2.74
C VAL A 52 52.90 -2.48 -2.15
N LEU A 53 52.87 -2.66 -0.83
CA LEU A 53 53.53 -3.79 -0.16
C LEU A 53 52.58 -4.87 0.35
N ARG A 54 51.27 -4.60 0.47
CA ARG A 54 50.27 -5.60 0.89
C ARG A 54 48.94 -5.37 0.14
N PRO A 55 48.56 -6.24 -0.81
CA PRO A 55 47.20 -6.20 -1.36
C PRO A 55 46.22 -6.57 -0.25
N GLU A 56 45.63 -5.56 0.38
CA GLU A 56 44.54 -5.73 1.34
C GLU A 56 43.29 -6.26 0.59
N PRO A 57 42.61 -7.30 1.09
CA PRO A 57 41.36 -7.76 0.49
C PRO A 57 40.32 -6.62 0.54
N ALA A 58 39.42 -6.54 -0.45
CA ALA A 58 38.36 -5.50 -0.49
C ALA A 58 37.56 -5.39 0.82
N TYR A 59 37.48 -6.49 1.57
CA TYR A 59 36.89 -6.52 2.91
C TYR A 59 37.71 -5.73 3.95
N ALA A 60 39.04 -5.75 3.91
CA ALA A 60 39.88 -4.94 4.79
C ALA A 60 39.76 -3.43 4.50
N THR A 61 39.50 -3.04 3.25
CA THR A 61 39.13 -1.65 2.89
C THR A 61 37.83 -1.22 3.59
N ILE A 62 36.85 -2.12 3.69
CA ILE A 62 35.58 -1.90 4.42
C ILE A 62 35.79 -1.90 5.94
N CYS A 63 36.82 -2.56 6.44
CA CYS A 63 37.07 -2.61 7.88
C CYS A 63 37.83 -1.39 8.42
N GLY A 64 38.52 -0.66 7.55
CA GLY A 64 39.43 0.43 7.88
C GLY A 64 40.60 0.04 8.79
N PRO A 65 41.39 1.02 9.27
CA PRO A 65 42.59 0.75 10.05
C PRO A 65 42.26 0.04 11.37
N GLY A 66 42.74 -1.19 11.55
CA GLY A 66 42.50 -1.99 12.76
C GLY A 66 41.34 -2.99 12.59
N ASN A 67 41.57 -4.01 11.76
CA ASN A 67 40.65 -5.11 11.50
C ASN A 67 40.83 -6.31 12.46
N THR A 68 41.73 -6.21 13.43
CA THR A 68 42.05 -7.28 14.38
C THR A 68 41.36 -7.09 15.74
N ALA A 69 41.16 -8.17 16.48
CA ALA A 69 40.69 -8.12 17.88
C ALA A 69 41.58 -7.28 18.82
N SER A 70 42.88 -7.15 18.48
CA SER A 70 43.88 -6.40 19.25
C SER A 70 43.88 -4.90 18.98
N SER A 71 43.21 -4.45 17.92
CA SER A 71 43.23 -3.05 17.45
C SER A 71 42.50 -2.03 18.34
N GLY A 72 41.92 -2.46 19.48
CA GLY A 72 41.24 -1.60 20.44
C GLY A 72 39.85 -1.09 20.01
N TRP A 73 39.43 -1.37 18.76
CA TRP A 73 38.14 -0.93 18.24
C TRP A 73 36.97 -1.76 18.79
N THR A 74 35.81 -1.12 18.94
CA THR A 74 34.56 -1.74 19.41
C THR A 74 33.74 -2.29 18.24
N VAL A 75 33.05 -3.42 18.46
CA VAL A 75 32.21 -4.08 17.45
C VAL A 75 30.98 -3.25 17.04
N PHE A 76 30.44 -3.48 15.84
CA PHE A 76 29.14 -2.93 15.44
C PHE A 76 27.98 -3.66 16.10
N CYS A 77 26.91 -2.93 16.42
CA CYS A 77 25.74 -3.52 17.08
C CYS A 77 25.05 -4.58 16.22
N ALA A 78 25.02 -4.42 14.90
CA ALA A 78 24.44 -5.42 14.01
C ALA A 78 25.06 -6.82 14.19
N THR A 79 26.36 -6.89 14.52
CA THR A 79 27.09 -8.14 14.76
C THR A 79 26.63 -8.87 16.02
N VAL A 80 26.40 -8.14 17.10
CA VAL A 80 26.07 -8.71 18.42
C VAL A 80 24.57 -8.64 18.76
N ASN A 81 23.79 -7.97 17.92
CA ASN A 81 22.36 -7.71 18.13
C ASN A 81 21.48 -8.35 17.05
N LYS A 82 21.81 -9.58 16.62
CA LYS A 82 21.01 -10.35 15.65
C LYS A 82 20.75 -9.59 14.33
N GLY A 83 21.75 -8.85 13.84
CA GLY A 83 21.64 -8.02 12.63
C GLY A 83 21.10 -6.60 12.86
N ALA A 84 20.60 -6.28 14.06
CA ALA A 84 19.99 -4.98 14.34
C ALA A 84 21.04 -3.87 14.54
N ASN A 85 20.95 -2.82 13.71
CA ASN A 85 21.77 -1.61 13.84
C ASN A 85 21.17 -0.62 14.86
N ALA A 86 21.00 -1.10 16.09
CA ALA A 86 20.50 -0.35 17.24
C ALA A 86 21.24 -0.76 18.51
N CYS A 87 21.22 0.10 19.52
CA CYS A 87 21.72 -0.26 20.84
C CYS A 87 20.97 -1.50 21.38
N PRO A 88 21.68 -2.58 21.76
CA PRO A 88 21.07 -3.77 22.36
C PRO A 88 20.30 -3.45 23.65
N PRO A 89 19.37 -4.32 24.06
CA PRO A 89 18.72 -4.21 25.36
C PRO A 89 19.75 -4.06 26.50
N GLY A 90 19.47 -3.16 27.45
CA GLY A 90 20.40 -2.85 28.53
C GLY A 90 21.59 -1.98 28.10
N SER A 91 21.53 -1.33 26.95
CA SER A 91 22.49 -0.30 26.53
C SER A 91 21.78 0.92 25.95
N PHE A 92 22.48 2.05 25.84
CA PHE A 92 21.95 3.31 25.35
C PHE A 92 23.02 4.11 24.60
N ALA A 93 22.61 4.97 23.67
CA ALA A 93 23.51 5.87 22.97
C ALA A 93 24.13 6.88 23.96
N ALA A 94 25.45 6.88 24.12
CA ALA A 94 26.13 7.69 25.14
C ALA A 94 27.10 8.73 24.57
N GLY A 95 27.57 8.54 23.33
CA GLY A 95 28.48 9.43 22.63
C GLY A 95 28.51 9.15 21.13
N TRP A 96 29.04 10.09 20.35
CA TRP A 96 29.11 9.94 18.90
C TRP A 96 30.16 10.82 18.23
N TRP A 97 30.64 10.39 17.07
CA TRP A 97 31.46 11.22 16.18
C TRP A 97 31.02 11.06 14.73
N LYS A 98 31.41 12.03 13.89
CA LYS A 98 31.23 11.97 12.45
C LYS A 98 32.53 11.60 11.73
N ALA A 99 32.39 10.97 10.57
CA ALA A 99 33.47 10.71 9.63
C ALA A 99 33.03 11.19 8.25
N ALA A 100 33.84 12.05 7.62
CA ALA A 100 33.58 12.58 6.28
C ALA A 100 33.85 11.53 5.19
N ASP A 101 33.34 11.79 3.98
CA ASP A 101 33.67 11.06 2.75
C ASP A 101 33.42 9.54 2.83
N SER A 102 32.38 9.12 3.56
CA SER A 102 32.08 7.71 3.74
C SER A 102 31.36 7.14 2.52
N SER A 103 31.95 6.11 1.91
CA SER A 103 31.28 5.38 0.81
C SER A 103 29.95 4.76 1.25
N TRP A 104 29.81 4.42 2.54
CA TRP A 104 28.60 3.88 3.15
C TRP A 104 27.44 4.89 3.20
N CYS A 105 27.75 6.19 3.14
CA CYS A 105 26.77 7.29 3.07
C CYS A 105 26.81 8.05 1.75
N GLY A 106 27.31 7.42 0.68
CA GLY A 106 27.37 8.01 -0.65
C GLY A 106 28.33 9.20 -0.76
N GLY A 107 29.44 9.16 -0.02
CA GLY A 107 30.42 10.25 0.08
C GLY A 107 30.04 11.33 1.10
N GLY A 108 28.93 11.16 1.82
CA GLY A 108 28.52 12.06 2.88
C GLY A 108 29.15 11.76 4.24
N TYR A 109 28.67 12.46 5.27
CA TYR A 109 29.01 12.16 6.65
C TYR A 109 28.36 10.87 7.13
N ARG A 110 29.18 10.01 7.73
CA ARG A 110 28.75 8.89 8.54
C ARG A 110 28.84 9.26 10.01
N TYR A 111 27.88 8.81 10.81
CA TYR A 111 27.83 9.00 12.24
C TYR A 111 27.98 7.65 12.93
N ILE A 112 28.95 7.56 13.83
CA ILE A 112 29.17 6.38 14.65
C ILE A 112 28.80 6.73 16.08
N VAL A 113 27.93 5.91 16.65
CA VAL A 113 27.30 6.14 17.95
C VAL A 113 27.70 5.01 18.89
N ASP A 114 28.34 5.34 20.00
CA ASP A 114 28.68 4.39 21.04
C ASP A 114 27.42 4.06 21.86
N CYS A 115 27.06 2.78 21.89
CA CYS A 115 26.04 2.25 22.77
C CYS A 115 26.72 1.73 24.04
N ASN A 116 26.65 2.48 25.13
CA ASN A 116 27.21 2.06 26.41
C ASN A 116 26.23 1.19 27.16
N ALA A 117 26.73 0.17 27.87
CA ALA A 117 25.91 -0.65 28.73
C ALA A 117 25.29 0.19 29.86
N SER A 118 24.13 -0.24 30.35
CA SER A 118 23.52 0.32 31.55
C SER A 118 24.12 -0.34 32.78
N CYS A 119 24.30 0.43 33.85
CA CYS A 119 24.73 -0.09 35.16
C CYS A 119 23.56 -0.82 35.83
N SER A 120 23.25 -2.04 35.38
CA SER A 120 22.04 -2.77 35.75
C SER A 120 22.15 -3.62 37.02
N LYS A 121 23.38 -3.91 37.49
CA LYS A 121 23.62 -4.81 38.64
C LYS A 121 24.02 -4.07 39.91
N CYS A 122 24.27 -2.77 39.84
CA CYS A 122 24.64 -1.95 40.99
C CYS A 122 23.86 -0.64 40.99
N SER A 123 23.45 -0.20 42.18
CA SER A 123 22.77 1.10 42.39
C SER A 123 23.72 2.20 42.89
N THR A 124 24.96 1.85 43.25
CA THR A 124 26.02 2.76 43.72
C THR A 124 27.37 2.37 43.12
N GLY A 125 28.32 3.31 43.08
CA GLY A 125 29.67 3.09 42.53
C GLY A 125 29.82 3.58 41.09
N CYS A 126 29.94 4.90 40.94
CA CYS A 126 30.25 5.55 39.67
C CYS A 126 31.49 6.43 39.83
N SER A 127 32.58 6.10 39.14
CA SER A 127 33.78 6.94 39.07
C SER A 127 33.91 7.46 37.65
N ASP A 128 34.13 8.76 37.48
CA ASP A 128 34.29 9.39 36.16
C ASP A 128 33.15 9.08 35.16
N GLY A 129 31.93 8.90 35.66
CA GLY A 129 30.75 8.60 34.84
C GLY A 129 30.66 7.13 34.37
N ILE A 130 31.53 6.26 34.86
CA ILE A 130 31.59 4.83 34.55
C ILE A 130 31.39 3.99 35.82
N CYS A 131 30.52 2.98 35.77
CA CYS A 131 30.34 2.05 36.90
C CYS A 131 31.40 0.94 36.91
N ASP A 132 31.50 0.19 38.01
CA ASP A 132 32.37 -0.99 38.07
C ASP A 132 31.97 -2.03 36.99
N ASN A 133 32.94 -2.74 36.43
CA ASN A 133 32.70 -3.71 35.35
C ASN A 133 31.77 -4.86 35.77
N LYS A 134 31.68 -5.17 37.06
CA LYS A 134 30.72 -6.14 37.62
C LYS A 134 29.28 -5.63 37.58
N CYS A 135 29.10 -4.31 37.43
CA CYS A 135 27.82 -3.62 37.51
C CYS A 135 27.03 -3.62 36.20
N TRP A 136 27.62 -4.05 35.08
CA TRP A 136 26.93 -4.15 33.80
C TRP A 136 26.85 -5.60 33.29
N SER A 137 25.97 -5.84 32.33
CA SER A 137 25.58 -7.19 31.90
C SER A 137 26.57 -7.88 30.95
N CYS A 138 27.51 -7.14 30.36
CA CYS A 138 28.43 -7.67 29.35
C CYS A 138 29.89 -7.69 29.82
N SER A 139 30.65 -8.72 29.46
CA SER A 139 32.08 -8.83 29.78
C SER A 139 32.94 -8.44 28.59
N CYS A 140 34.20 -8.07 28.84
CA CYS A 140 35.18 -7.87 27.78
C CYS A 140 35.39 -9.18 27.01
N GLY A 141 35.04 -9.18 25.73
CA GLY A 141 35.22 -10.33 24.83
C GLY A 141 35.42 -9.87 23.40
N THR A 142 35.86 -10.78 22.53
CA THR A 142 35.91 -10.57 21.08
C THR A 142 34.60 -11.01 20.46
N GLY A 143 34.13 -10.32 19.41
CA GLY A 143 32.92 -10.74 18.69
C GLY A 143 33.01 -12.18 18.15
N SER A 144 31.85 -12.72 17.76
CA SER A 144 31.58 -14.18 17.68
C SER A 144 32.16 -14.94 16.48
N THR A 145 32.85 -14.28 15.53
CA THR A 145 33.38 -14.92 14.31
C THR A 145 34.71 -14.30 13.89
N ALA A 146 35.59 -15.08 13.24
CA ALA A 146 36.98 -14.74 12.93
C ALA A 146 37.27 -13.67 11.86
N THR A 147 36.54 -12.55 11.88
CA THR A 147 36.61 -11.45 10.90
C THR A 147 36.76 -10.08 11.59
N CYS A 148 36.61 -8.95 10.87
CA CYS A 148 36.58 -7.60 11.46
C CYS A 148 35.51 -7.39 12.54
N ASP A 149 34.61 -8.37 12.66
CA ASP A 149 33.60 -8.49 13.67
C ASP A 149 34.13 -9.08 15.01
N GLN A 150 35.40 -9.55 15.09
CA GLN A 150 36.10 -9.97 16.34
C GLN A 150 36.48 -8.81 17.28
N ARG A 151 36.05 -7.60 16.97
CA ARG A 151 36.34 -6.41 17.78
C ARG A 151 35.79 -6.54 19.20
N ARG A 152 36.32 -5.68 20.08
CA ARG A 152 36.05 -5.72 21.52
C ARG A 152 34.58 -5.40 21.80
N VAL A 153 33.94 -6.21 22.63
CA VAL A 153 32.62 -5.97 23.23
C VAL A 153 32.86 -5.60 24.69
N CYS A 154 32.36 -4.46 25.16
CA CYS A 154 32.43 -4.05 26.57
C CYS A 154 33.83 -3.98 27.21
N CYS A 155 34.89 -3.86 26.39
CA CYS A 155 36.26 -3.69 26.90
C CYS A 155 36.66 -2.22 27.07
N ASN A 156 36.02 -1.32 26.33
CA ASN A 156 36.35 0.09 26.36
C ASN A 156 35.35 0.78 27.30
N ALA A 157 35.84 1.30 28.42
CA ALA A 157 35.01 1.92 29.45
C ALA A 157 35.25 3.44 29.46
N PHE A 158 34.60 4.14 28.53
CA PHE A 158 34.65 5.58 28.44
C PHE A 158 33.31 6.12 27.90
N ARG A 159 33.08 7.42 28.06
CA ARG A 159 31.90 8.09 27.54
C ARG A 159 32.22 9.53 27.12
N TYR A 160 31.84 9.88 25.89
CA TYR A 160 32.01 11.25 25.38
C TYR A 160 30.99 12.27 25.94
N GLY A 161 29.86 11.81 26.47
CA GLY A 161 28.89 12.67 27.15
C GLY A 161 28.02 13.52 26.22
N GLN A 162 27.91 13.15 24.94
CA GLN A 162 27.09 13.89 23.95
C GLN A 162 25.66 13.34 23.87
N CYS A 163 25.39 12.14 24.37
CA CYS A 163 24.06 11.53 24.33
C CYS A 163 23.60 11.07 25.71
N ASN A 164 22.28 11.16 25.92
CA ASN A 164 21.58 10.79 27.14
C ASN A 164 22.26 11.34 28.39
N THR A 165 22.62 12.63 28.39
CA THR A 165 23.42 13.30 29.42
C THR A 165 22.77 13.27 30.80
N GLN A 166 21.45 13.05 30.89
CA GLN A 166 20.72 12.82 32.13
C GLN A 166 21.14 11.54 32.86
N VAL A 167 21.63 10.53 32.13
CA VAL A 167 22.17 9.31 32.74
C VAL A 167 23.55 9.65 33.29
N LYS A 168 23.74 9.62 34.61
CA LYS A 168 25.01 10.03 35.24
C LYS A 168 26.10 8.95 35.16
N CYS A 169 25.69 7.68 35.13
CA CYS A 169 26.61 6.55 35.13
C CYS A 169 26.33 5.61 33.97
N SER A 170 27.38 5.18 33.27
CA SER A 170 27.30 4.25 32.16
C SER A 170 28.29 3.10 32.33
N GLY A 171 28.05 1.99 31.65
CA GLY A 171 29.00 0.91 31.55
C GLY A 171 29.94 1.04 30.36
N GLY A 172 30.70 -0.01 30.10
CA GLY A 172 31.55 -0.11 28.92
C GLY A 172 30.76 0.00 27.60
N VAL A 173 31.45 0.41 26.54
CA VAL A 173 30.88 0.48 25.19
C VAL A 173 30.53 -0.94 24.74
N HIS A 174 29.24 -1.20 24.64
CA HIS A 174 28.69 -2.49 24.27
C HIS A 174 28.95 -2.78 22.80
N CYS A 175 28.58 -1.83 21.95
CA CYS A 175 28.77 -1.89 20.52
C CYS A 175 28.56 -0.50 19.91
N ARG A 176 28.72 -0.39 18.60
CA ARG A 176 28.53 0.85 17.85
C ARG A 176 27.39 0.77 16.85
N VAL A 177 26.54 1.77 16.84
CA VAL A 177 25.52 2.00 15.80
C VAL A 177 26.10 2.92 14.74
N VAL A 178 25.68 2.72 13.50
CA VAL A 178 26.04 3.58 12.38
C VAL A 178 24.80 4.23 11.80
N SER A 179 24.89 5.49 11.42
CA SER A 179 23.85 6.16 10.64
C SER A 179 24.44 7.12 9.61
N CYS A 180 23.73 7.33 8.50
CA CYS A 180 23.97 8.46 7.60
C CYS A 180 23.19 9.73 8.01
N VAL A 181 22.45 9.66 9.12
CA VAL A 181 21.70 10.76 9.71
C VAL A 181 22.27 11.03 11.10
N ALA A 182 22.48 12.31 11.41
CA ALA A 182 23.07 12.71 12.67
C ALA A 182 22.24 12.23 13.87
N PRO A 183 22.87 11.74 14.95
CA PRO A 183 22.18 11.07 16.06
C PRO A 183 21.24 11.98 16.84
N TYR A 184 21.52 13.28 16.91
CA TYR A 184 20.60 14.25 17.54
C TYR A 184 19.23 14.38 16.83
N LYS A 185 19.06 13.77 15.64
CA LYS A 185 17.76 13.71 14.95
C LYS A 185 16.90 12.50 15.35
N TRP A 186 17.47 11.52 16.04
CA TRP A 186 16.78 10.25 16.35
C TRP A 186 17.07 9.67 17.73
N ALA A 187 18.02 10.25 18.47
CA ALA A 187 18.32 9.97 19.86
C ALA A 187 18.49 11.28 20.62
N ALA A 188 18.39 11.23 21.95
CA ALA A 188 18.64 12.36 22.82
C ALA A 188 20.15 12.67 22.87
N CYS A 189 20.63 13.43 21.89
CA CYS A 189 22.03 13.81 21.74
C CYS A 189 22.18 15.30 21.49
N THR A 190 23.30 15.87 21.94
CA THR A 190 23.71 17.23 21.64
C THR A 190 24.18 17.34 20.19
N THR A 191 24.17 18.56 19.65
CA THR A 191 24.74 18.89 18.33
C THR A 191 26.27 18.99 18.34
N THR A 192 26.91 19.01 19.52
CA THR A 192 28.37 18.95 19.67
C THR A 192 28.93 17.74 18.95
N SER A 193 29.73 17.98 17.92
CA SER A 193 30.28 16.95 17.05
C SER A 193 31.75 16.70 17.35
N LEU A 194 32.10 15.44 17.55
CA LEU A 194 33.48 14.96 17.43
C LEU A 194 33.72 14.44 16.00
N GLN A 195 34.97 14.37 15.57
CA GLN A 195 35.32 13.92 14.22
C GLN A 195 36.49 12.93 14.25
N ASP A 196 36.32 11.79 13.58
CA ASP A 196 37.40 10.83 13.33
C ASP A 196 37.22 10.21 11.94
N ASN A 197 37.88 10.82 10.94
CA ASN A 197 37.77 10.40 9.55
C ASN A 197 38.43 9.04 9.27
N ARG A 198 39.24 8.49 10.20
CA ARG A 198 39.80 7.14 10.04
C ARG A 198 38.71 6.07 10.01
N THR A 199 37.52 6.41 10.53
CA THR A 199 36.36 5.52 10.63
C THR A 199 35.37 5.65 9.47
N ASN A 200 35.70 6.42 8.43
CA ASN A 200 34.82 6.68 7.30
C ASN A 200 34.36 5.40 6.60
N GLU A 201 35.26 4.42 6.46
CA GLU A 201 34.94 3.15 5.79
C GLU A 201 34.54 2.02 6.74
N HIS A 202 34.80 2.13 8.06
CA HIS A 202 34.59 1.07 9.06
C HIS A 202 33.19 0.47 9.01
N SER A 203 32.98 -0.75 8.52
CA SER A 203 31.63 -1.33 8.42
C SER A 203 31.54 -2.80 8.87
N SER A 204 30.33 -3.34 8.82
CA SER A 204 30.01 -4.76 9.02
C SER A 204 29.21 -5.27 7.82
N PRO A 205 29.42 -6.52 7.35
CA PRO A 205 28.59 -7.16 6.33
C PRO A 205 27.10 -7.21 6.68
N LEU A 206 26.75 -7.07 7.96
CA LEU A 206 25.37 -7.08 8.43
C LEU A 206 24.68 -5.73 8.31
N LEU A 207 25.41 -4.67 7.95
CA LEU A 207 24.84 -3.36 7.65
C LEU A 207 24.44 -3.30 6.16
N PRO A 208 23.29 -2.69 5.82
CA PRO A 208 22.95 -2.40 4.43
C PRO A 208 24.06 -1.58 3.77
N ARG A 209 24.53 -1.98 2.59
CA ARG A 209 25.49 -1.17 1.82
C ARG A 209 24.78 0.03 1.19
N TRP A 210 25.53 1.10 0.93
CA TRP A 210 25.01 2.27 0.21
C TRP A 210 24.41 1.86 -1.14
N GLY A 211 23.29 2.49 -1.48
CA GLY A 211 22.53 2.25 -2.71
C GLY A 211 21.14 2.85 -2.58
N VAL A 212 20.26 2.54 -3.53
CA VAL A 212 18.90 3.13 -3.58
C VAL A 212 18.07 2.87 -2.32
N ILE A 213 18.24 1.71 -1.67
CA ILE A 213 17.55 1.38 -0.41
C ILE A 213 18.04 2.27 0.73
N GLU A 214 19.36 2.38 0.93
CA GLU A 214 19.91 3.19 2.02
C GLU A 214 19.69 4.69 1.79
N GLN A 215 19.72 5.12 0.53
CA GLN A 215 19.31 6.47 0.15
C GLN A 215 17.84 6.72 0.53
N LYS A 216 16.93 5.81 0.17
CA LYS A 216 15.52 5.92 0.58
C LYS A 216 15.36 5.94 2.10
N TYR A 217 16.09 5.10 2.82
CA TYR A 217 16.05 5.05 4.28
C TYR A 217 16.50 6.38 4.90
N ARG A 218 17.57 6.98 4.38
CA ARG A 218 18.03 8.32 4.78
C ARG A 218 16.96 9.38 4.50
N ASP A 219 16.36 9.35 3.32
CA ASP A 219 15.40 10.37 2.86
C ASP A 219 14.09 10.33 3.68
N VAL A 220 13.70 9.17 4.22
CA VAL A 220 12.55 9.06 5.15
C VAL A 220 12.89 9.36 6.61
N GLY A 221 14.16 9.68 6.93
CA GLY A 221 14.60 10.06 8.29
C GLY A 221 15.37 8.99 9.06
N ALA A 222 15.80 7.91 8.41
CA ALA A 222 16.58 6.81 8.96
C ALA A 222 16.01 6.27 10.30
N GLN A 223 16.83 6.17 11.35
CA GLN A 223 16.42 5.66 12.65
C GLN A 223 15.30 6.49 13.32
N GLY A 224 15.19 7.77 12.95
CA GLY A 224 14.13 8.67 13.45
C GLY A 224 12.77 8.44 12.78
N SER A 225 12.77 7.76 11.63
CA SER A 225 11.55 7.47 10.87
C SER A 225 10.69 6.38 11.52
N PHE A 226 9.54 6.09 10.90
CA PHE A 226 8.71 4.94 11.27
C PHE A 226 9.43 3.59 11.08
N LEU A 227 10.47 3.52 10.23
CA LEU A 227 11.20 2.28 9.99
C LEU A 227 12.10 1.88 11.15
N LYS A 228 12.57 2.84 11.97
CA LYS A 228 13.54 2.59 13.06
C LYS A 228 14.78 1.87 12.52
N ALA A 229 15.49 1.06 13.31
CA ALA A 229 16.77 0.50 12.89
C ALA A 229 16.66 -0.64 11.86
N SER A 230 17.67 -0.78 10.99
CA SER A 230 17.82 -1.92 10.08
C SER A 230 18.07 -3.22 10.86
N LEU A 231 17.52 -4.33 10.38
CA LEU A 231 17.62 -5.67 10.97
C LEU A 231 18.55 -6.61 10.20
N GLY A 232 19.43 -6.07 9.36
CA GLY A 232 20.44 -6.83 8.63
C GLY A 232 20.75 -6.23 7.26
N PRO A 233 21.49 -6.97 6.42
CA PRO A 233 21.91 -6.49 5.11
C PRO A 233 20.79 -6.55 4.06
N ILE A 234 21.11 -6.08 2.86
CA ILE A 234 20.24 -6.23 1.68
C ILE A 234 20.04 -7.72 1.37
N LYS A 235 18.78 -8.14 1.24
CA LYS A 235 18.36 -9.50 0.90
C LYS A 235 17.72 -9.54 -0.48
N ALA A 236 18.00 -10.61 -1.24
CA ALA A 236 17.22 -10.91 -2.43
C ALA A 236 15.80 -11.37 -2.06
N ASN A 237 14.83 -11.08 -2.92
CA ASN A 237 13.44 -11.48 -2.70
C ASN A 237 13.12 -12.90 -3.18
N GLY A 238 14.06 -13.58 -3.84
CA GLY A 238 13.91 -14.97 -4.30
C GLY A 238 13.20 -15.12 -5.65
N ASP A 239 12.62 -14.05 -6.18
CA ASP A 239 11.90 -14.01 -7.47
C ASP A 239 12.74 -13.42 -8.61
N SER A 240 14.02 -13.12 -8.36
CA SER A 240 14.94 -12.43 -9.28
C SER A 240 14.49 -11.03 -9.74
N ARG A 241 13.43 -10.44 -9.15
CA ARG A 241 12.90 -9.12 -9.54
C ARG A 241 13.33 -8.00 -8.62
N GLY A 242 13.66 -8.31 -7.36
CA GLY A 242 13.90 -7.29 -6.37
C GLY A 242 14.79 -7.69 -5.21
N THR A 243 15.18 -6.66 -4.47
CA THR A 243 15.87 -6.80 -3.18
C THR A 243 15.13 -6.00 -2.12
N ARG A 244 15.44 -6.26 -0.85
CA ARG A 244 14.86 -5.54 0.29
C ARG A 244 15.84 -5.41 1.43
N VAL A 245 15.55 -4.48 2.34
CA VAL A 245 16.10 -4.47 3.70
C VAL A 245 14.92 -4.49 4.68
N ASP A 246 15.04 -5.31 5.72
CA ASP A 246 14.08 -5.34 6.82
C ASP A 246 14.53 -4.37 7.91
N TYR A 247 13.59 -3.61 8.46
CA TYR A 247 13.78 -2.68 9.56
C TYR A 247 12.81 -3.04 10.69
N GLN A 248 13.04 -2.52 11.89
CA GLN A 248 12.18 -2.79 13.04
C GLN A 248 10.72 -2.38 12.82
N GLY A 249 10.47 -1.27 12.12
CA GLY A 249 9.14 -0.73 11.86
C GLY A 249 8.58 -0.97 10.45
N GLY A 250 9.29 -1.73 9.61
CA GLY A 250 8.86 -1.99 8.24
C GLY A 250 9.95 -2.60 7.37
N SER A 251 9.80 -2.50 6.05
CA SER A 251 10.82 -2.92 5.09
C SER A 251 10.88 -1.93 3.94
N ILE A 252 12.04 -1.79 3.31
CA ILE A 252 12.18 -1.08 2.03
C ILE A 252 12.44 -2.11 0.95
N TYR A 253 11.64 -2.08 -0.10
CA TYR A 253 11.75 -2.94 -1.27
C TYR A 253 12.22 -2.12 -2.46
N THR A 254 13.00 -2.73 -3.35
CA THR A 254 13.36 -2.11 -4.63
C THR A 254 13.26 -3.10 -5.77
N THR A 255 12.69 -2.65 -6.88
CA THR A 255 12.70 -3.34 -8.18
C THR A 255 13.00 -2.34 -9.29
N SER A 256 13.45 -2.83 -10.45
CA SER A 256 13.64 -1.99 -11.63
C SER A 256 12.34 -1.34 -12.13
N LYS A 257 11.20 -2.00 -11.92
CA LYS A 257 9.89 -1.56 -12.42
C LYS A 257 9.17 -0.59 -11.49
N THR A 258 9.16 -0.85 -10.18
CA THR A 258 8.36 -0.09 -9.21
C THR A 258 9.16 0.96 -8.44
N GLY A 259 10.49 0.94 -8.57
CA GLY A 259 11.41 1.78 -7.82
C GLY A 259 11.57 1.31 -6.37
N THR A 260 12.14 2.18 -5.53
CA THR A 260 12.41 1.90 -4.12
C THR A 260 11.31 2.45 -3.22
N ARG A 261 10.60 1.57 -2.51
CA ARG A 261 9.42 1.91 -1.72
C ARG A 261 9.50 1.40 -0.29
N ALA A 262 9.14 2.26 0.67
CA ALA A 262 9.05 1.89 2.07
C ALA A 262 7.64 1.36 2.40
N VAL A 263 7.59 0.26 3.16
CA VAL A 263 6.36 -0.43 3.58
C VAL A 263 6.39 -0.59 5.09
N PRO A 264 5.52 0.10 5.86
CA PRO A 264 5.48 -0.02 7.32
C PRO A 264 4.91 -1.38 7.77
N ASN A 265 5.17 -1.77 9.01
CA ASN A 265 4.70 -3.06 9.56
C ASN A 265 3.17 -3.21 9.54
N VAL A 266 2.42 -2.13 9.73
CA VAL A 266 0.94 -2.17 9.64
C VAL A 266 0.50 -2.64 8.25
N VAL A 267 1.13 -2.16 7.18
CA VAL A 267 0.88 -2.61 5.80
C VAL A 267 1.45 -4.00 5.58
N LYS A 268 2.70 -4.25 6.00
CA LYS A 268 3.40 -5.51 5.78
C LYS A 268 2.66 -6.69 6.41
N SER A 269 2.09 -6.52 7.60
CA SER A 269 1.33 -7.57 8.30
C SER A 269 0.14 -8.07 7.48
N VAL A 270 -0.65 -7.15 6.92
CA VAL A 270 -1.79 -7.47 6.06
C VAL A 270 -1.33 -7.96 4.69
N TRP A 271 -0.27 -7.38 4.13
CA TRP A 271 0.28 -7.80 2.85
C TRP A 271 0.83 -9.24 2.88
N THR A 272 1.45 -9.67 3.98
CA THR A 272 1.92 -11.04 4.16
C THR A 272 0.76 -12.05 4.26
N GLN A 273 -0.40 -11.66 4.79
CA GLN A 273 -1.59 -12.53 4.81
C GLN A 273 -2.16 -12.81 3.41
N VAL A 274 -1.78 -12.01 2.41
CA VAL A 274 -2.15 -12.20 1.01
C VAL A 274 -0.93 -12.54 0.15
N ASP A 275 -0.01 -13.35 0.71
CA ASP A 275 1.21 -13.91 0.11
C ASP A 275 2.24 -12.89 -0.39
N GLY A 276 2.18 -11.65 0.09
CA GLY A 276 3.23 -10.64 -0.11
C GLY A 276 3.54 -10.37 -1.59
N ILE A 277 4.83 -10.40 -1.92
CA ILE A 277 5.35 -10.16 -3.29
C ILE A 277 4.88 -11.20 -4.31
N ASN A 278 4.62 -12.43 -3.87
CA ASN A 278 4.19 -13.53 -4.74
C ASN A 278 2.67 -13.61 -4.86
N GLY A 279 1.97 -12.95 -3.95
CA GLY A 279 0.53 -13.01 -3.80
C GLY A 279 -0.24 -11.94 -4.57
N LEU A 280 -1.45 -11.66 -4.07
CA LEU A 280 -2.48 -10.90 -4.79
C LEU A 280 -2.03 -9.50 -5.22
N LEU A 281 -1.16 -8.85 -4.44
CA LEU A 281 -0.79 -7.45 -4.64
C LEU A 281 0.48 -7.24 -5.48
N GLY A 282 1.45 -8.15 -5.42
CA GLY A 282 2.77 -7.93 -6.02
C GLY A 282 3.59 -6.86 -5.28
N TYR A 283 4.51 -6.19 -5.96
CA TYR A 283 5.40 -5.19 -5.33
C TYR A 283 4.71 -3.87 -4.99
N PRO A 284 5.18 -3.13 -3.96
CA PRO A 284 4.73 -1.76 -3.71
C PRO A 284 5.11 -0.84 -4.86
N THR A 285 4.18 0.04 -5.26
CA THR A 285 4.34 1.03 -6.35
C THR A 285 4.33 2.47 -5.82
N SER A 286 3.82 2.69 -4.60
CA SER A 286 3.95 3.94 -3.85
C SER A 286 4.66 3.69 -2.52
N ASP A 287 5.07 4.76 -1.85
CA ASP A 287 5.33 4.74 -0.41
C ASP A 287 4.02 4.73 0.38
N TRP A 288 4.11 4.73 1.71
CA TRP A 288 2.96 4.85 2.61
C TRP A 288 2.40 6.28 2.56
N LEU A 289 1.28 6.47 1.88
CA LEU A 289 0.66 7.78 1.70
C LEU A 289 -0.33 8.05 2.84
N THR A 290 0.07 8.86 3.81
CA THR A 290 -0.75 9.29 4.95
C THR A 290 -1.43 10.64 4.69
N GLY A 291 -2.36 11.04 5.57
CA GLY A 291 -3.08 12.32 5.43
C GLY A 291 -4.01 12.36 4.22
N ARG A 292 -4.55 11.21 3.82
CA ARG A 292 -5.49 11.07 2.71
C ARG A 292 -6.90 11.51 3.14
N ALA A 293 -7.88 11.38 2.24
CA ALA A 293 -9.27 11.72 2.52
C ALA A 293 -9.73 11.13 3.86
N GLN A 294 -10.55 11.88 4.61
CA GLN A 294 -11.07 11.45 5.91
C GLN A 294 -9.97 11.06 6.95
N GLY A 295 -8.74 11.56 6.79
CA GLY A 295 -7.62 11.29 7.70
C GLY A 295 -7.01 9.89 7.56
N GLY A 296 -7.36 9.15 6.50
CA GLY A 296 -6.84 7.81 6.28
C GLY A 296 -5.48 7.77 5.58
N TRP A 297 -5.11 6.56 5.16
CA TRP A 297 -3.87 6.31 4.43
C TRP A 297 -4.05 5.19 3.39
N ILE A 298 -3.17 5.17 2.39
CA ILE A 298 -3.15 4.13 1.36
C ILE A 298 -1.71 3.77 0.98
N GLN A 299 -1.45 2.49 0.74
CA GLN A 299 -0.25 1.99 0.09
C GLN A 299 -0.65 1.26 -1.19
N LEU A 300 -0.09 1.71 -2.32
CA LEU A 300 -0.36 1.13 -3.63
C LEU A 300 0.65 0.03 -3.96
N PHE A 301 0.16 -0.98 -4.66
CA PHE A 301 0.90 -2.14 -5.15
C PHE A 301 0.64 -2.33 -6.65
N GLU A 302 1.35 -3.27 -7.29
CA GLU A 302 1.21 -3.54 -8.72
C GLU A 302 -0.22 -3.92 -9.13
N ARG A 303 -0.94 -4.66 -8.27
CA ARG A 303 -2.27 -5.24 -8.58
C ARG A 303 -3.35 -4.89 -7.56
N GLY A 304 -3.10 -3.89 -6.73
CA GLY A 304 -4.04 -3.53 -5.69
C GLY A 304 -3.52 -2.44 -4.77
N ALA A 305 -4.19 -2.31 -3.64
CA ALA A 305 -3.83 -1.39 -2.57
C ALA A 305 -4.22 -1.96 -1.21
N ILE A 306 -3.52 -1.48 -0.18
CA ILE A 306 -3.91 -1.64 1.22
C ILE A 306 -4.26 -0.25 1.73
N ALA A 307 -5.45 -0.10 2.30
CA ALA A 307 -5.95 1.20 2.73
C ALA A 307 -6.68 1.11 4.06
N ASP A 308 -6.70 2.23 4.77
CA ASP A 308 -7.37 2.37 6.05
C ASP A 308 -7.78 3.83 6.33
N SER A 309 -8.74 4.02 7.24
CA SER A 309 -9.20 5.30 7.77
C SER A 309 -9.52 5.17 9.26
N PRO A 310 -9.65 6.27 10.02
CA PRO A 310 -10.09 6.21 11.41
C PRO A 310 -11.45 5.52 11.64
N SER A 311 -12.27 5.38 10.59
CA SER A 311 -13.61 4.78 10.64
C SER A 311 -13.69 3.36 10.04
N THR A 312 -12.58 2.84 9.53
CA THR A 312 -12.51 1.52 8.90
C THR A 312 -11.33 0.73 9.49
N PRO A 313 -11.29 -0.59 9.29
CA PRO A 313 -10.06 -1.37 9.51
C PRO A 313 -9.15 -1.34 8.27
N THR A 314 -7.87 -1.64 8.46
CA THR A 314 -6.93 -1.86 7.35
C THR A 314 -7.40 -3.04 6.47
N LYS A 315 -7.66 -2.79 5.18
CA LYS A 315 -8.13 -3.82 4.23
C LYS A 315 -7.40 -3.80 2.90
N VAL A 316 -7.40 -4.96 2.25
CA VAL A 316 -6.80 -5.18 0.94
C VAL A 316 -7.87 -5.04 -0.15
N VAL A 317 -7.58 -4.29 -1.20
CA VAL A 317 -8.38 -4.22 -2.42
C VAL A 317 -7.49 -4.63 -3.59
N TYR A 318 -7.89 -5.64 -4.37
CA TYR A 318 -7.05 -6.22 -5.42
C TYR A 318 -7.86 -6.67 -6.65
N GLY A 319 -7.17 -6.88 -7.76
CA GLY A 319 -7.76 -7.35 -9.02
C GLY A 319 -8.87 -6.42 -9.50
N ASP A 320 -9.96 -6.98 -10.02
CA ASP A 320 -11.05 -6.19 -10.59
C ASP A 320 -11.76 -5.28 -9.58
N ALA A 321 -11.74 -5.64 -8.29
CA ALA A 321 -12.23 -4.76 -7.22
C ALA A 321 -11.40 -3.48 -7.16
N TYR A 322 -10.07 -3.61 -7.25
CA TYR A 322 -9.16 -2.47 -7.26
C TYR A 322 -9.29 -1.67 -8.55
N THR A 323 -9.46 -2.33 -9.70
CA THR A 323 -9.73 -1.64 -10.98
C THR A 323 -10.98 -0.77 -10.88
N ALA A 324 -12.10 -1.31 -10.39
CA ALA A 324 -13.34 -0.57 -10.22
C ALA A 324 -13.21 0.57 -9.20
N TRP A 325 -12.60 0.31 -8.04
CA TRP A 325 -12.37 1.33 -7.02
C TRP A 325 -11.42 2.43 -7.51
N SER A 326 -10.39 2.07 -8.28
CA SER A 326 -9.45 3.03 -8.88
C SER A 326 -10.13 3.96 -9.88
N SER A 327 -10.95 3.40 -10.78
CA SER A 327 -11.77 4.19 -11.71
C SER A 327 -12.78 5.09 -10.98
N ALA A 328 -13.24 4.67 -9.80
CA ALA A 328 -14.09 5.46 -8.92
C ALA A 328 -13.34 6.51 -8.08
N LYS A 329 -12.05 6.80 -8.37
CA LYS A 329 -11.18 7.75 -7.65
C LYS A 329 -10.76 7.29 -6.23
N ARG A 330 -10.78 5.99 -5.97
CA ARG A 330 -10.34 5.33 -4.72
C ARG A 330 -10.98 5.95 -3.47
N GLU A 331 -10.18 6.19 -2.43
CA GLU A 331 -10.62 6.68 -1.13
C GLU A 331 -11.15 8.13 -1.16
N ALA A 332 -10.76 8.90 -2.18
CA ALA A 332 -11.29 10.24 -2.44
C ALA A 332 -12.59 10.21 -3.25
N GLY A 333 -13.03 9.03 -3.66
CA GLY A 333 -14.17 8.80 -4.52
C GLY A 333 -15.47 8.48 -3.81
N VAL A 334 -16.49 8.15 -4.60
CA VAL A 334 -17.87 7.91 -4.13
C VAL A 334 -18.02 6.70 -3.20
N LEU A 335 -17.07 5.77 -3.22
CA LEU A 335 -17.09 4.57 -2.37
C LEU A 335 -16.42 4.81 -1.01
N GLY A 336 -15.43 5.70 -0.94
CA GLY A 336 -14.57 5.86 0.24
C GLY A 336 -13.62 4.68 0.47
N TYR A 337 -13.32 4.39 1.73
CA TYR A 337 -12.40 3.33 2.16
C TYR A 337 -13.07 1.94 2.21
N PRO A 338 -12.29 0.85 1.99
CA PRO A 338 -12.78 -0.50 2.16
C PRO A 338 -13.11 -0.81 3.63
N LYS A 339 -14.25 -1.48 3.87
CA LYS A 339 -14.68 -1.96 5.18
C LYS A 339 -14.39 -3.44 5.39
N SER A 340 -14.34 -4.21 4.30
CA SER A 340 -14.12 -5.65 4.34
C SER A 340 -13.05 -6.08 3.34
N ASN A 341 -12.56 -7.31 3.52
CA ASN A 341 -11.91 -8.03 2.43
C ASN A 341 -12.99 -8.56 1.47
N ARG A 342 -12.57 -9.07 0.31
CA ARG A 342 -13.47 -9.75 -0.64
C ARG A 342 -14.16 -10.95 0.02
N TYR A 343 -15.47 -11.08 -0.21
CA TYR A 343 -16.30 -12.21 0.21
C TYR A 343 -16.89 -12.90 -1.02
N SER A 344 -16.64 -14.21 -1.19
CA SER A 344 -17.01 -14.98 -2.40
C SER A 344 -18.15 -15.98 -2.20
N GLY A 345 -18.94 -15.83 -1.14
CA GLY A 345 -20.07 -16.73 -0.81
C GLY A 345 -21.44 -16.14 -1.17
N MET A 346 -21.53 -15.32 -2.22
CA MET A 346 -22.80 -14.66 -2.55
C MET A 346 -23.78 -15.59 -3.26
N ALA A 347 -25.08 -15.33 -3.10
CA ALA A 347 -26.15 -16.12 -3.70
C ALA A 347 -26.06 -16.10 -5.24
N GLY A 348 -26.21 -17.26 -5.89
CA GLY A 348 -26.10 -17.37 -7.35
C GLY A 348 -24.65 -17.30 -7.87
N GLY A 349 -23.65 -17.36 -6.98
CA GLY A 349 -22.24 -17.20 -7.33
C GLY A 349 -21.85 -15.73 -7.44
N GLY A 350 -20.55 -15.44 -7.27
CA GLY A 350 -20.02 -14.08 -7.32
C GLY A 350 -19.32 -13.67 -6.02
N TRP A 351 -18.86 -12.43 -5.99
CA TRP A 351 -18.18 -11.89 -4.83
C TRP A 351 -18.51 -10.42 -4.60
N ARG A 352 -18.33 -9.96 -3.37
CA ARG A 352 -18.47 -8.56 -2.99
C ARG A 352 -17.29 -8.08 -2.19
N GLN A 353 -17.06 -6.78 -2.22
CA GLN A 353 -16.24 -6.08 -1.27
C GLN A 353 -16.97 -4.84 -0.77
N GLU A 354 -17.03 -4.68 0.55
CA GLU A 354 -17.71 -3.56 1.18
C GLU A 354 -16.79 -2.35 1.29
N PHE A 355 -17.36 -1.17 1.04
CA PHE A 355 -16.75 0.13 1.26
C PHE A 355 -17.67 0.98 2.15
N GLN A 356 -17.18 2.14 2.61
CA GLN A 356 -17.92 3.05 3.48
C GLN A 356 -19.31 3.40 2.93
N SER A 357 -19.37 3.74 1.65
CA SER A 357 -20.58 4.30 1.02
C SER A 357 -21.20 3.39 -0.02
N GLY A 358 -20.81 2.12 -0.08
CA GLY A 358 -21.31 1.21 -1.11
C GLY A 358 -20.51 -0.07 -1.23
N TRP A 359 -20.88 -0.90 -2.21
CA TRP A 359 -20.23 -2.16 -2.50
C TRP A 359 -19.66 -2.18 -3.91
N VAL A 360 -18.55 -2.89 -4.06
CA VAL A 360 -18.08 -3.41 -5.34
C VAL A 360 -18.54 -4.86 -5.40
N VAL A 361 -19.30 -5.24 -6.43
CA VAL A 361 -19.97 -6.54 -6.52
C VAL A 361 -19.78 -7.14 -7.90
N ASP A 362 -19.57 -8.45 -7.94
CA ASP A 362 -19.42 -9.27 -9.13
C ASP A 362 -20.47 -10.39 -9.11
N SER A 363 -20.90 -10.82 -10.30
CA SER A 363 -21.72 -12.03 -10.46
C SER A 363 -21.32 -12.80 -11.73
N PRO A 364 -21.63 -14.10 -11.84
CA PRO A 364 -21.32 -14.89 -13.02
C PRO A 364 -21.91 -14.32 -14.32
N SER A 365 -23.05 -13.63 -14.23
CA SER A 365 -23.71 -13.01 -15.40
C SER A 365 -23.24 -11.58 -15.68
N THR A 366 -22.64 -10.90 -14.70
CA THR A 366 -22.24 -9.51 -14.86
C THR A 366 -20.93 -9.25 -14.14
N PRO A 367 -19.86 -8.93 -14.89
CA PRO A 367 -18.59 -8.51 -14.31
C PRO A 367 -18.76 -7.32 -13.37
N VAL A 368 -17.80 -7.14 -12.48
CA VAL A 368 -17.70 -6.07 -11.46
C VAL A 368 -18.48 -4.78 -11.75
N LYS A 369 -19.36 -4.43 -10.81
CA LYS A 369 -20.11 -3.16 -10.73
C LYS A 369 -19.99 -2.53 -9.37
N ILE A 370 -20.18 -1.22 -9.32
CA ILE A 370 -20.23 -0.46 -8.07
C ILE A 370 -21.66 0.00 -7.81
N VAL A 371 -22.12 -0.17 -6.58
CA VAL A 371 -23.43 0.34 -6.11
C VAL A 371 -23.16 1.15 -4.85
N TYR A 372 -23.48 2.44 -4.85
CA TYR A 372 -23.10 3.37 -3.78
C TYR A 372 -24.19 4.41 -3.48
N GLY A 373 -24.05 5.10 -2.35
CA GLY A 373 -24.96 6.17 -1.92
C GLY A 373 -26.42 5.71 -1.86
N GLU A 374 -27.32 6.56 -2.34
CA GLU A 374 -28.76 6.27 -2.34
C GLU A 374 -29.14 5.05 -3.19
N ALA A 375 -28.38 4.74 -4.25
CA ALA A 375 -28.61 3.50 -5.01
C ALA A 375 -28.35 2.27 -4.13
N PHE A 376 -27.29 2.31 -3.32
CA PHE A 376 -26.97 1.23 -2.39
C PHE A 376 -27.97 1.13 -1.24
N ALA A 377 -28.45 2.27 -0.74
CA ALA A 377 -29.52 2.32 0.27
C ALA A 377 -30.81 1.69 -0.28
N ALA A 378 -31.23 2.07 -1.49
CA ALA A 378 -32.42 1.51 -2.15
C ALA A 378 -32.27 0.01 -2.45
N TRP A 379 -31.12 -0.42 -2.98
CA TRP A 379 -30.84 -1.84 -3.23
C TRP A 379 -30.87 -2.65 -1.93
N THR A 380 -30.33 -2.09 -0.83
CA THR A 380 -30.39 -2.72 0.49
C THR A 380 -31.82 -2.87 0.99
N ARG A 381 -32.67 -1.84 0.88
CA ARG A 381 -34.08 -1.90 1.30
C ARG A 381 -34.88 -3.00 0.59
N VAL A 382 -34.53 -3.32 -0.65
CA VAL A 382 -35.24 -4.31 -1.46
C VAL A 382 -34.59 -5.70 -1.47
N GLY A 383 -33.65 -5.96 -0.55
CA GLY A 383 -33.06 -7.29 -0.33
C GLY A 383 -31.78 -7.59 -1.13
N ARG A 384 -31.14 -6.58 -1.74
CA ARG A 384 -29.90 -6.72 -2.52
C ARG A 384 -29.98 -7.83 -3.58
N GLU A 385 -28.94 -8.67 -3.70
CA GLU A 385 -28.81 -9.72 -4.69
C GLU A 385 -29.84 -10.86 -4.55
N THR A 386 -30.33 -11.10 -3.33
CA THR A 386 -31.39 -12.09 -3.07
C THR A 386 -32.78 -11.50 -3.23
N GLY A 387 -32.87 -10.17 -3.32
CA GLY A 387 -34.09 -9.42 -3.44
C GLY A 387 -34.68 -9.35 -4.86
N ARG A 388 -35.70 -8.51 -5.01
CA ARG A 388 -36.49 -8.39 -6.25
C ARG A 388 -35.73 -7.77 -7.43
N LEU A 389 -34.57 -7.15 -7.20
CA LEU A 389 -33.72 -6.58 -8.26
C LEU A 389 -32.62 -7.53 -8.74
N GLY A 390 -32.09 -8.40 -7.88
CA GLY A 390 -30.91 -9.20 -8.18
C GLY A 390 -29.62 -8.37 -8.20
N TYR A 391 -28.63 -8.83 -8.97
CA TYR A 391 -27.33 -8.16 -9.11
C TYR A 391 -27.40 -6.92 -10.02
N PRO A 392 -26.54 -5.91 -9.79
CA PRO A 392 -26.36 -4.81 -10.73
C PRO A 392 -25.79 -5.33 -12.06
N VAL A 393 -26.35 -4.86 -13.18
CA VAL A 393 -25.86 -5.18 -14.53
C VAL A 393 -25.11 -4.01 -15.17
N SER A 394 -25.28 -2.80 -14.64
CA SER A 394 -24.58 -1.59 -15.08
C SER A 394 -24.06 -0.77 -13.90
N ASN A 395 -23.12 0.14 -14.18
CA ASN A 395 -22.82 1.23 -13.27
C ASN A 395 -23.89 2.31 -13.46
N ARG A 396 -24.03 3.22 -12.49
CA ARG A 396 -24.96 4.36 -12.59
C ARG A 396 -24.74 5.15 -13.88
N TYR A 397 -25.82 5.33 -14.65
CA TYR A 397 -25.94 6.28 -15.76
C TYR A 397 -26.54 7.58 -15.21
N GLY A 398 -25.88 8.72 -15.43
CA GLY A 398 -26.32 10.03 -14.95
C GLY A 398 -26.61 11.02 -16.07
N ALA A 399 -26.79 12.29 -15.71
CA ALA A 399 -27.10 13.39 -16.64
C ALA A 399 -28.40 13.18 -17.44
N MET A 400 -29.38 12.55 -16.82
CA MET A 400 -30.73 12.40 -17.37
C MET A 400 -31.52 13.70 -17.14
N ALA A 401 -32.69 13.81 -17.77
CA ALA A 401 -33.64 14.90 -17.50
C ALA A 401 -33.94 15.00 -16.00
N ASP A 402 -34.26 16.20 -15.51
CA ASP A 402 -34.53 16.45 -14.09
C ASP A 402 -33.35 16.05 -13.16
N SER A 403 -32.13 16.23 -13.67
CA SER A 403 -30.88 15.84 -12.98
C SER A 403 -30.85 14.37 -12.53
N GLY A 404 -31.60 13.51 -13.21
CA GLY A 404 -31.78 12.12 -12.82
C GLY A 404 -30.58 11.24 -13.10
N TRP A 405 -30.63 10.08 -12.47
CA TRP A 405 -29.72 8.97 -12.74
C TRP A 405 -30.45 7.64 -12.61
N ARG A 406 -29.96 6.62 -13.30
CA ARG A 406 -30.48 5.26 -13.20
C ARG A 406 -29.36 4.23 -13.13
N GLN A 407 -29.60 3.12 -12.48
CA GLN A 407 -28.72 1.96 -12.47
C GLN A 407 -29.53 0.70 -12.71
N GLU A 408 -29.08 -0.10 -13.68
CA GLU A 408 -29.80 -1.29 -14.11
C GLU A 408 -29.37 -2.50 -13.28
N PHE A 409 -30.34 -3.35 -12.98
CA PHE A 409 -30.21 -4.61 -12.26
C PHE A 409 -30.84 -5.74 -13.07
N GLN A 410 -30.51 -6.99 -12.74
CA GLN A 410 -30.99 -8.16 -13.48
C GLN A 410 -32.51 -8.21 -13.67
N LYS A 411 -33.27 -7.74 -12.67
CA LYS A 411 -34.74 -7.83 -12.63
C LYS A 411 -35.42 -6.47 -12.48
N GLY A 412 -34.72 -5.38 -12.73
CA GLY A 412 -35.27 -4.04 -12.56
C GLY A 412 -34.24 -2.92 -12.65
N VAL A 413 -34.62 -1.76 -12.13
CA VAL A 413 -33.79 -0.55 -12.13
C VAL A 413 -33.93 0.16 -10.78
N ILE A 414 -32.88 0.88 -10.40
CA ILE A 414 -32.97 1.93 -9.39
C ILE A 414 -32.79 3.27 -10.10
N ILE A 415 -33.71 4.19 -9.88
CA ILE A 415 -33.77 5.49 -10.56
C ILE A 415 -34.10 6.60 -9.56
N ASP A 416 -33.63 7.80 -9.87
CA ASP A 416 -33.79 9.01 -9.06
C ASP A 416 -33.90 10.22 -9.97
N SER A 417 -34.53 11.28 -9.48
CA SER A 417 -34.64 12.57 -10.15
C SER A 417 -34.78 13.68 -9.10
N ALA A 418 -34.49 14.94 -9.47
CA ALA A 418 -34.58 16.06 -8.54
C ALA A 418 -36.01 16.31 -8.02
N SER A 419 -37.03 16.00 -8.82
CA SER A 419 -38.44 16.12 -8.45
C SER A 419 -39.02 14.91 -7.71
N THR A 420 -38.28 13.80 -7.62
CA THR A 420 -38.71 12.57 -6.95
C THR A 420 -37.67 12.08 -5.94
N THR A 421 -37.79 10.83 -5.46
CA THR A 421 -36.80 10.21 -4.56
C THR A 421 -36.27 8.93 -5.19
N THR A 422 -35.14 8.43 -4.69
CA THR A 422 -34.54 7.21 -5.23
C THR A 422 -35.46 6.00 -5.02
N GLN A 423 -36.00 5.46 -6.12
CA GLN A 423 -36.91 4.31 -6.10
C GLN A 423 -36.37 3.13 -6.90
N ALA A 424 -36.71 1.94 -6.42
CA ALA A 424 -36.54 0.70 -7.16
C ALA A 424 -37.82 0.38 -7.93
N ILE A 425 -37.69 0.02 -9.20
CA ILE A 425 -38.77 -0.50 -10.04
C ILE A 425 -38.36 -1.90 -10.49
N SER A 426 -39.20 -2.91 -10.26
CA SER A 426 -38.83 -4.32 -10.46
C SER A 426 -39.93 -5.18 -11.08
N GLY A 427 -39.53 -6.32 -11.64
CA GLY A 427 -40.46 -7.35 -12.13
C GLY A 427 -41.42 -6.83 -13.21
N VAL A 428 -42.69 -7.25 -13.14
CA VAL A 428 -43.72 -6.90 -14.13
C VAL A 428 -44.03 -5.40 -14.17
N ILE A 429 -43.84 -4.67 -13.06
CA ILE A 429 -43.97 -3.21 -13.05
C ILE A 429 -42.84 -2.58 -13.86
N HIS A 430 -41.61 -3.06 -13.69
CA HIS A 430 -40.48 -2.61 -14.50
C HIS A 430 -40.71 -2.92 -15.99
N THR A 431 -41.19 -4.13 -16.33
CA THR A 431 -41.52 -4.48 -17.71
C THR A 431 -42.53 -3.52 -18.34
N ALA A 432 -43.61 -3.19 -17.62
CA ALA A 432 -44.62 -2.25 -18.11
C ALA A 432 -44.08 -0.81 -18.23
N TRP A 433 -43.27 -0.36 -17.27
CA TRP A 433 -42.64 0.96 -17.32
C TRP A 433 -41.66 1.09 -18.50
N VAL A 434 -40.85 0.04 -18.77
CA VAL A 434 -39.97 -0.01 -19.93
C VAL A 434 -40.77 0.01 -21.24
N ALA A 435 -41.84 -0.78 -21.35
CA ALA A 435 -42.73 -0.78 -22.51
C ALA A 435 -43.47 0.57 -22.70
N GLY A 436 -43.55 1.39 -21.65
CA GLY A 436 -44.09 2.75 -21.68
C GLY A 436 -43.10 3.84 -22.06
N GLY A 437 -41.86 3.51 -22.41
CA GLY A 437 -40.83 4.49 -22.76
C GLY A 437 -40.00 4.99 -21.58
N ARG A 438 -40.07 4.30 -20.42
CA ARG A 438 -39.30 4.62 -19.21
C ARG A 438 -39.54 6.07 -18.74
N GLU A 439 -38.52 6.73 -18.20
CA GLU A 439 -38.60 8.11 -17.68
C GLU A 439 -38.95 9.16 -18.75
N GLY A 440 -38.66 8.86 -20.03
CA GLY A 440 -39.03 9.71 -21.16
C GLY A 440 -40.44 9.44 -21.70
N GLY A 441 -41.10 8.43 -21.17
CA GLY A 441 -42.44 8.01 -21.58
C GLY A 441 -43.56 8.63 -20.74
N SER A 442 -44.78 8.13 -20.93
CA SER A 442 -46.00 8.68 -20.31
C SER A 442 -46.08 8.51 -18.79
N LEU A 443 -45.31 7.60 -18.20
CA LEU A 443 -45.26 7.43 -16.75
C LEU A 443 -44.28 8.40 -16.07
N HIS A 444 -43.22 8.82 -16.76
CA HIS A 444 -42.10 9.58 -16.19
C HIS A 444 -41.44 8.87 -14.99
N TYR A 445 -41.02 9.61 -13.96
CA TYR A 445 -40.32 9.08 -12.79
C TYR A 445 -41.29 8.48 -11.75
N PRO A 446 -40.85 7.46 -11.00
CA PRO A 446 -41.62 6.91 -9.88
C PRO A 446 -41.71 7.92 -8.73
N THR A 447 -42.90 8.08 -8.14
CA THR A 447 -43.14 8.99 -7.01
C THR A 447 -43.10 8.28 -5.66
N GLY A 448 -43.08 6.95 -5.66
CA GLY A 448 -43.02 6.14 -4.45
C GLY A 448 -42.50 4.73 -4.69
N ALA A 449 -42.26 4.02 -3.59
CA ALA A 449 -41.87 2.63 -3.63
C ALA A 449 -43.02 1.75 -4.13
N GLN A 450 -42.69 0.61 -4.75
CA GLN A 450 -43.68 -0.41 -5.04
C GLN A 450 -44.40 -0.85 -3.75
N GLY A 451 -45.72 -0.70 -3.75
CA GLY A 451 -46.63 -1.16 -2.70
C GLY A 451 -47.22 -2.53 -3.01
N THR A 452 -47.82 -3.13 -1.98
CA THR A 452 -48.61 -4.35 -2.06
C THR A 452 -50.05 -4.00 -1.73
N ASP A 453 -50.97 -4.63 -2.44
CA ASP A 453 -52.41 -4.54 -2.24
C ASP A 453 -53.01 -5.95 -2.12
N ALA A 454 -54.28 -6.07 -1.73
CA ALA A 454 -54.92 -7.36 -1.42
C ALA A 454 -54.81 -8.40 -2.55
N ARG A 455 -54.80 -7.95 -3.82
CA ARG A 455 -54.77 -8.83 -4.99
C ARG A 455 -53.54 -8.64 -5.89
N GLY A 456 -52.56 -7.85 -5.47
CA GLY A 456 -51.44 -7.54 -6.35
C GLY A 456 -50.42 -6.56 -5.81
N ILE A 457 -49.69 -5.97 -6.73
CA ILE A 457 -48.69 -4.93 -6.46
C ILE A 457 -48.95 -3.71 -7.32
N TYR A 458 -48.52 -2.55 -6.84
CA TYR A 458 -48.62 -1.32 -7.58
C TYR A 458 -47.42 -0.43 -7.37
N GLN A 459 -47.22 0.53 -8.25
CA GLN A 459 -46.27 1.62 -8.05
C GLN A 459 -46.79 2.90 -8.69
N ASN A 460 -46.61 4.01 -7.99
CA ASN A 460 -47.02 5.33 -8.46
C ASN A 460 -45.88 6.01 -9.20
N PHE A 461 -46.25 6.72 -10.25
CA PHE A 461 -45.38 7.53 -11.10
C PHE A 461 -46.00 8.91 -11.29
N GLN A 462 -45.24 9.87 -11.79
CA GLN A 462 -45.74 11.24 -11.99
C GLN A 462 -46.90 11.28 -12.99
N GLY A 463 -46.80 10.52 -14.09
CA GLY A 463 -47.81 10.47 -15.14
C GLY A 463 -48.90 9.40 -14.96
N GLY A 464 -48.80 8.55 -13.94
CA GLY A 464 -49.76 7.46 -13.78
C GLY A 464 -49.43 6.46 -12.67
N ASP A 465 -50.17 5.36 -12.63
CA ASP A 465 -49.89 4.21 -11.79
C ASP A 465 -49.62 2.97 -12.67
N VAL A 466 -48.83 2.04 -12.17
CA VAL A 466 -48.76 0.68 -12.73
C VAL A 466 -49.25 -0.32 -11.70
N TRP A 467 -50.18 -1.19 -12.10
CA TRP A 467 -50.79 -2.21 -11.25
C TRP A 467 -50.61 -3.60 -11.85
N ALA A 468 -50.26 -4.61 -11.06
CA ALA A 468 -50.20 -5.99 -11.49
C ALA A 468 -50.97 -6.90 -10.53
N LEU A 469 -51.91 -7.68 -11.05
CA LEU A 469 -52.75 -8.60 -10.29
C LEU A 469 -52.14 -10.01 -10.27
N GLY A 470 -51.96 -10.58 -9.08
CA GLY A 470 -51.30 -11.87 -8.93
C GLY A 470 -49.98 -11.93 -9.70
N SER A 471 -49.86 -12.91 -10.61
CA SER A 471 -48.72 -13.07 -11.52
C SER A 471 -48.93 -12.47 -12.92
N GLY A 472 -49.98 -11.66 -13.10
CA GLY A 472 -50.34 -11.03 -14.36
C GLY A 472 -49.40 -9.89 -14.78
N PRO A 473 -49.56 -9.37 -16.02
CA PRO A 473 -48.77 -8.24 -16.50
C PRO A 473 -49.08 -6.95 -15.74
N GLY A 474 -48.10 -6.04 -15.69
CA GLY A 474 -48.32 -4.67 -15.23
C GLY A 474 -49.21 -3.90 -16.19
N ARG A 475 -50.25 -3.24 -15.67
CA ARG A 475 -51.21 -2.40 -16.37
C ARG A 475 -51.00 -0.93 -16.02
N ARG A 476 -50.83 -0.09 -17.03
CA ARG A 476 -50.57 1.35 -16.93
C ARG A 476 -51.89 2.11 -16.89
N VAL A 477 -52.16 2.79 -15.77
CA VAL A 477 -53.34 3.64 -15.59
C VAL A 477 -52.89 5.10 -15.61
N LEU A 478 -53.20 5.83 -16.67
CA LEU A 478 -52.57 7.11 -17.01
C LEU A 478 -53.58 8.28 -17.00
N GLY A 479 -53.06 9.50 -16.85
CA GLY A 479 -53.78 10.74 -17.17
C GLY A 479 -55.17 10.87 -16.53
N ALA A 480 -56.13 11.40 -17.30
CA ALA A 480 -57.50 11.64 -16.85
C ALA A 480 -58.23 10.35 -16.42
N VAL A 481 -57.93 9.21 -17.05
CA VAL A 481 -58.48 7.90 -16.64
C VAL A 481 -58.08 7.57 -15.21
N ARG A 482 -56.81 7.78 -14.85
CA ARG A 482 -56.34 7.57 -13.47
C ARG A 482 -57.06 8.50 -12.48
N VAL A 483 -57.26 9.77 -12.85
CA VAL A 483 -57.93 10.75 -12.00
C VAL A 483 -59.36 10.29 -11.70
N GLU A 484 -60.13 9.95 -12.74
CA GLU A 484 -61.50 9.45 -12.58
C GLU A 484 -61.53 8.14 -11.78
N TRP A 485 -60.67 7.19 -12.11
CA TRP A 485 -60.60 5.92 -11.39
C TRP A 485 -60.33 6.09 -9.89
N LYS A 486 -59.40 6.97 -9.52
CA LYS A 486 -59.09 7.29 -8.11
C LYS A 486 -60.24 8.02 -7.43
N ALA A 487 -60.93 8.94 -8.11
CA ALA A 487 -62.10 9.63 -7.58
C ALA A 487 -63.24 8.66 -7.22
N GLN A 488 -63.31 7.52 -7.92
CA GLN A 488 -64.31 6.47 -7.71
C GLN A 488 -63.85 5.37 -6.74
N GLY A 489 -62.82 5.63 -5.93
CA GLY A 489 -62.29 4.72 -4.91
C GLY A 489 -61.14 3.82 -5.35
N GLY A 490 -60.65 3.97 -6.59
CA GLY A 490 -59.51 3.21 -7.11
C GLY A 490 -59.74 1.69 -7.07
N ALA A 491 -58.70 0.95 -6.69
CA ALA A 491 -58.72 -0.53 -6.68
C ALA A 491 -59.76 -1.13 -5.71
N GLY A 492 -60.11 -0.41 -4.62
CA GLY A 492 -61.17 -0.81 -3.69
C GLY A 492 -62.55 -0.26 -4.07
N GLY A 493 -62.65 0.52 -5.15
CA GLY A 493 -63.88 1.16 -5.60
C GLY A 493 -64.68 0.32 -6.60
N ARG A 494 -65.75 0.91 -7.15
CA ARG A 494 -66.71 0.20 -8.03
C ARG A 494 -66.09 -0.43 -9.28
N TYR A 495 -65.01 0.17 -9.80
CA TYR A 495 -64.33 -0.31 -11.00
C TYR A 495 -63.34 -1.45 -10.69
N GLY A 496 -62.85 -1.56 -9.46
CA GLY A 496 -61.85 -2.55 -9.09
C GLY A 496 -60.50 -2.31 -9.78
N TYR A 497 -59.82 -3.40 -10.12
CA TYR A 497 -58.45 -3.36 -10.65
C TYR A 497 -58.42 -3.25 -12.19
N PRO A 498 -57.35 -2.65 -12.76
CA PRO A 498 -57.22 -2.51 -14.20
C PRO A 498 -56.92 -3.85 -14.89
N LEU A 499 -57.60 -4.11 -16.00
CA LEU A 499 -57.43 -5.29 -16.85
C LEU A 499 -56.63 -4.99 -18.13
N THR A 500 -56.63 -3.74 -18.59
CA THR A 500 -55.87 -3.26 -19.76
C THR A 500 -54.96 -2.09 -19.38
N ASP A 501 -54.04 -1.74 -20.27
CA ASP A 501 -53.40 -0.43 -20.22
C ASP A 501 -54.40 0.66 -20.60
N THR A 502 -54.15 1.90 -20.16
CA THR A 502 -54.80 3.09 -20.72
C THR A 502 -54.34 3.26 -22.17
N GLN A 503 -55.31 3.33 -23.08
CA GLN A 503 -55.10 3.50 -24.51
C GLN A 503 -55.66 4.84 -24.96
N THR A 504 -55.01 5.46 -25.94
CA THR A 504 -55.56 6.61 -26.67
C THR A 504 -56.37 6.08 -27.85
N LEU A 505 -57.64 6.45 -27.90
CA LEU A 505 -58.56 6.11 -28.99
C LEU A 505 -58.36 7.06 -30.19
N PRO A 506 -58.88 6.72 -31.40
CA PRO A 506 -58.69 7.53 -32.59
C PRO A 506 -59.24 8.96 -32.48
N ASP A 507 -60.25 9.18 -31.64
CA ASP A 507 -60.83 10.50 -31.35
C ASP A 507 -60.03 11.30 -30.30
N GLY A 508 -58.90 10.75 -29.85
CA GLY A 508 -58.02 11.33 -28.83
C GLY A 508 -58.42 10.99 -27.40
N SER A 509 -59.60 10.42 -27.14
CA SER A 509 -60.01 10.07 -25.78
C SER A 509 -59.13 8.97 -25.16
N LEU A 510 -59.02 8.96 -23.84
CA LEU A 510 -58.29 7.96 -23.08
C LEU A 510 -59.26 6.91 -22.53
N SER A 511 -58.97 5.63 -22.75
CA SER A 511 -59.81 4.52 -22.31
C SER A 511 -59.02 3.44 -21.57
N CYS A 512 -59.59 2.87 -20.50
CA CYS A 512 -59.04 1.73 -19.79
C CYS A 512 -60.16 0.83 -19.24
N THR A 513 -60.00 -0.48 -19.39
CA THR A 513 -60.95 -1.47 -18.89
C THR A 513 -60.51 -1.99 -17.52
N PHE A 514 -61.44 -2.01 -16.60
CA PHE A 514 -61.31 -2.53 -15.24
C PHE A 514 -62.31 -3.67 -15.02
N GLU A 515 -62.19 -4.39 -13.90
CA GLU A 515 -63.07 -5.53 -13.57
C GLU A 515 -64.56 -5.14 -13.51
N GLY A 516 -64.86 -3.95 -12.98
CA GLY A 516 -66.21 -3.41 -12.84
C GLY A 516 -66.69 -2.56 -14.03
N GLY A 517 -65.93 -2.48 -15.13
CA GLY A 517 -66.31 -1.75 -16.34
C GLY A 517 -65.17 -0.92 -16.95
N THR A 518 -65.50 -0.17 -18.01
CA THR A 518 -64.53 0.66 -18.75
C THR A 518 -64.71 2.14 -18.39
N ILE A 519 -63.60 2.85 -18.20
CA ILE A 519 -63.57 4.30 -18.10
C ILE A 519 -63.04 4.84 -19.42
N THR A 520 -63.81 5.71 -20.06
CA THR A 520 -63.39 6.48 -21.24
C THR A 520 -63.61 7.96 -20.94
N VAL A 521 -62.56 8.76 -21.04
CA VAL A 521 -62.59 10.20 -20.76
C VAL A 521 -61.90 10.97 -21.89
N PRO A 522 -62.30 12.22 -22.18
CA PRO A 522 -61.54 13.07 -23.09
C PRO A 522 -60.08 13.17 -22.65
N ALA A 523 -59.14 13.26 -23.60
CA ALA A 523 -57.71 13.40 -23.31
C ALA A 523 -57.38 14.64 -22.48
#